data_AF-A0A820V9P7-F1
#
_entry.id   AF-A0A820V9P7-F1
#
_cell.length_a   1.000
_cell.length_b   1.000
_cell.length_c   1.000
_cell.angle_alpha   90.00
_cell.angle_beta   90.00
_cell.angle_gamma   90.00
#
_symmetry.space_group_name_H-M   'P 1'
#
loop_
_entity.id
_entity.type
_entity.pdbx_description
1 polymer ?
#
loop_
_entity_poly.entity_id
_entity_poly.type
_entity_poly.pdbx_seq_one_letter_code
_entity_poly.pdbx_strand_id
1 'polypeptide(L)'
;LSTSFDNEYTSDGNHEDAYASHHVIVIPSTEKHVVMAYSCLTYEQVIEIQRFASLFPNKIKLSNCVDEHTTHLIVGNEEKPLLCPLTIKLFQAIARHLFVLTHRWISECLKQNQLIDATLFEIRGDLPFGEYHDGMRHSRLSKHQNLFQHCQFFILCDGCQEKMVSKNESEKLIPSSILNAVLFDDYKVVVKFSQDCHFD
;
A
#
# COMPACT_ATOMS: atom_id res chain seq x y z
N LEU A 1 20.34 6.86 -33.65
CA LEU A 1 20.36 8.12 -32.87
C LEU A 1 19.95 7.75 -31.45
N SER A 2 20.93 7.79 -30.56
CA SER A 2 20.82 7.50 -29.13
C SER A 2 20.17 8.68 -28.43
N THR A 3 19.11 8.45 -27.66
CA THR A 3 18.63 9.40 -26.64
C THR A 3 18.63 8.69 -25.30
N SER A 4 19.70 8.91 -24.55
CA SER A 4 19.83 8.63 -23.13
C SER A 4 18.78 9.45 -22.38
N PHE A 5 17.95 8.77 -21.59
CA PHE A 5 17.18 9.41 -20.53
C PHE A 5 18.14 9.61 -19.36
N ASP A 6 18.71 10.80 -19.28
CA ASP A 6 19.52 11.23 -18.13
C ASP A 6 18.57 11.50 -16.95
N ASN A 7 18.35 10.46 -16.13
CA ASN A 7 17.76 10.61 -14.81
C ASN A 7 18.84 11.15 -13.86
N GLU A 8 18.95 12.47 -13.76
CA GLU A 8 19.60 13.12 -12.63
C GLU A 8 18.71 12.99 -11.39
N TYR A 9 18.81 11.84 -10.72
CA TYR A 9 18.34 11.66 -9.35
C TYR A 9 19.36 12.35 -8.44
N THR A 10 19.10 13.61 -8.10
CA THR A 10 19.88 14.31 -7.08
C THR A 10 19.64 13.61 -5.74
N SER A 11 20.64 12.86 -5.29
CA SER A 11 20.70 12.28 -3.94
C SER A 11 20.96 13.40 -2.92
N ASP A 12 19.99 14.27 -2.71
CA ASP A 12 20.08 15.28 -1.67
C ASP A 12 19.51 14.73 -0.36
N GLY A 13 20.43 14.46 0.57
CA GLY A 13 20.17 14.52 2.01
C GLY A 13 20.00 13.18 2.71
N ASN A 14 20.91 12.91 3.65
CA ASN A 14 20.82 11.88 4.69
C ASN A 14 19.46 11.92 5.43
N HIS A 15 18.47 11.18 4.94
CA HIS A 15 17.15 11.13 5.57
C HIS A 15 17.03 10.05 6.64
N GLU A 16 17.89 9.04 6.67
CA GLU A 16 18.01 8.13 7.82
C GLU A 16 18.31 8.91 9.12
N ASP A 17 19.10 9.99 9.02
CA ASP A 17 19.40 10.89 10.13
C ASP A 17 18.16 11.65 10.65
N ALA A 18 17.17 11.92 9.79
CA ALA A 18 15.90 12.54 10.20
C ALA A 18 14.99 11.57 10.98
N TYR A 19 15.11 10.26 10.74
CA TYR A 19 14.43 9.21 11.51
C TYR A 19 15.16 8.85 12.82
N ALA A 20 16.48 9.06 12.88
CA ALA A 20 17.30 8.82 14.07
C ALA A 20 17.38 10.03 15.02
N SER A 21 17.14 11.24 14.51
CA SER A 21 17.13 12.47 15.30
C SER A 21 15.89 12.54 16.18
N HIS A 22 16.08 12.83 17.47
CA HIS A 22 15.03 12.97 18.50
C HIS A 22 14.07 14.16 18.28
N HIS A 23 14.14 14.84 17.14
CA HIS A 23 13.34 16.01 16.79
C HIS A 23 12.49 15.74 15.54
N VAL A 24 11.58 14.77 15.62
CA VAL A 24 10.47 14.68 14.65
C VAL A 24 9.61 15.92 14.87
N ILE A 25 9.58 16.84 13.89
CA ILE A 25 8.66 17.98 13.93
C ILE A 25 7.25 17.41 13.86
N VAL A 26 6.51 17.54 14.97
CA VAL A 26 5.16 17.05 15.08
C VAL A 26 4.22 18.01 14.37
N ILE A 27 3.76 17.59 13.19
CA ILE A 27 2.72 18.30 12.46
C ILE A 27 1.39 17.63 12.80
N PRO A 28 0.36 18.38 13.26
CA PRO A 28 -0.98 17.84 13.44
C PRO A 28 -1.52 17.26 12.12
N SER A 29 -2.12 16.08 12.16
CA SER A 29 -2.77 15.53 10.98
C SER A 29 -3.98 16.37 10.56
N THR A 30 -4.16 16.54 9.25
CA THR A 30 -5.38 17.11 8.67
C THR A 30 -6.49 16.07 8.44
N GLU A 31 -6.21 14.78 8.66
CA GLU A 31 -7.16 13.69 8.45
C GLU A 31 -8.32 13.75 9.45
N LYS A 32 -9.55 13.67 8.92
CA LYS A 32 -10.77 13.74 9.74
C LYS A 32 -11.20 12.38 10.26
N HIS A 33 -10.97 11.32 9.49
CA HIS A 33 -11.36 9.96 9.83
C HIS A 33 -10.40 8.96 9.16
N VAL A 34 -9.90 8.01 9.94
CA VAL A 34 -8.90 7.02 9.53
C VAL A 34 -9.43 5.63 9.85
N VAL A 35 -9.63 4.83 8.80
CA VAL A 35 -9.89 3.39 8.90
C VAL A 35 -8.60 2.65 8.58
N MET A 36 -8.11 1.87 9.55
CA MET A 36 -6.84 1.16 9.46
C MET A 36 -7.04 -0.34 9.36
N ALA A 37 -6.43 -0.94 8.35
CA ALA A 37 -6.06 -2.34 8.38
C ALA A 37 -4.59 -2.46 8.80
N TYR A 38 -4.17 -3.67 9.18
CA TYR A 38 -2.76 -3.94 9.49
C TYR A 38 -2.29 -5.30 8.95
N SER A 39 -0.96 -5.40 8.74
CA SER A 39 -0.26 -6.57 8.24
C SER A 39 1.12 -6.71 8.90
N CYS A 40 1.60 -7.93 9.11
CA CYS A 40 2.95 -8.21 9.65
C CYS A 40 3.28 -7.55 11.00
N LEU A 41 2.28 -7.23 11.82
CA LEU A 41 2.51 -6.71 13.17
C LEU A 41 2.87 -7.82 14.16
N THR A 42 3.77 -7.52 15.09
CA THR A 42 3.99 -8.35 16.29
C THR A 42 2.82 -8.23 17.26
N TYR A 43 2.77 -9.11 18.27
CA TYR A 43 1.71 -9.09 19.28
C TYR A 43 1.68 -7.75 20.05
N GLU A 44 2.86 -7.24 20.42
CA GLU A 44 3.04 -5.97 21.11
C GLU A 44 2.54 -4.80 20.26
N GLN A 45 2.85 -4.80 18.96
CA GLN A 45 2.38 -3.79 18.01
C GLN A 45 0.85 -3.83 17.81
N VAL A 46 0.25 -5.02 17.85
CA VAL A 46 -1.22 -5.16 17.84
C VAL A 46 -1.84 -4.58 19.11
N ILE A 47 -1.19 -4.69 20.27
CA ILE A 47 -1.68 -4.02 21.49
C ILE A 47 -1.58 -2.49 21.32
N GLU A 48 -0.49 -1.97 20.76
CA GLU A 48 -0.32 -0.54 20.52
C GLU A 48 -1.38 0.03 19.57
N ILE A 49 -1.68 -0.65 18.46
CA ILE A 49 -2.69 -0.18 17.51
C ILE A 49 -4.10 -0.17 18.12
N GLN A 50 -4.41 -1.15 18.97
CA GLN A 50 -5.68 -1.20 19.71
C GLN A 50 -5.77 -0.05 20.73
N ARG A 51 -4.70 0.19 21.49
CA ARG A 51 -4.62 1.32 22.41
C ARG A 51 -4.79 2.66 21.67
N PHE A 52 -4.12 2.82 20.53
CA PHE A 52 -4.22 4.03 19.72
C PHE A 52 -5.64 4.27 19.20
N ALA A 53 -6.32 3.23 18.71
CA ALA A 53 -7.72 3.35 18.31
C ALA A 53 -8.64 3.74 19.49
N SER A 54 -8.38 3.21 20.69
CA SER A 54 -9.14 3.56 21.90
C SER A 54 -8.93 5.00 22.37
N LEU A 55 -7.78 5.60 22.06
CA LEU A 55 -7.43 6.97 22.42
C LEU A 55 -8.17 8.00 21.54
N PHE A 56 -8.49 7.61 20.29
CA PHE A 56 -9.15 8.48 19.31
C PHE A 56 -10.41 7.82 18.71
N PRO A 57 -11.41 7.42 19.53
CA PRO A 57 -12.50 6.53 19.10
C PRO A 57 -13.43 7.15 18.04
N ASN A 58 -13.48 8.48 17.95
CA ASN A 58 -14.28 9.19 16.95
C ASN A 58 -13.53 9.46 15.63
N LYS A 59 -12.22 9.21 15.59
CA LYS A 59 -11.36 9.47 14.42
C LYS A 59 -10.75 8.22 13.84
N ILE A 60 -10.51 7.20 14.67
CA ILE A 60 -9.77 5.99 14.30
C ILE A 60 -10.68 4.78 14.42
N LYS A 61 -10.75 3.98 13.34
CA LYS A 61 -11.43 2.69 13.31
C LYS A 61 -10.47 1.61 12.83
N LEU A 62 -10.45 0.46 13.52
CA LEU A 62 -9.72 -0.72 13.06
C LEU A 62 -10.60 -1.61 12.19
N SER A 63 -10.00 -2.19 11.16
CA SER A 63 -10.59 -3.20 10.29
C SER A 63 -9.66 -4.40 10.16
N ASN A 64 -10.24 -5.59 10.06
CA ASN A 64 -9.47 -6.82 9.86
C ASN A 64 -9.12 -7.06 8.38
N CYS A 65 -9.83 -6.39 7.46
CA CYS A 65 -9.68 -6.51 6.02
C CYS A 65 -9.36 -5.17 5.37
N VAL A 66 -8.82 -5.22 4.15
CA VAL A 66 -8.66 -4.06 3.28
C VAL A 66 -9.86 -4.01 2.34
N ASP A 67 -10.70 -2.99 2.51
CA ASP A 67 -11.97 -2.79 1.81
C ASP A 67 -12.09 -1.35 1.25
N GLU A 68 -13.25 -1.00 0.67
CA GLU A 68 -13.53 0.33 0.12
C GLU A 68 -13.55 1.47 1.15
N HIS A 69 -13.65 1.15 2.44
CA HIS A 69 -13.65 2.13 3.52
C HIS A 69 -12.27 2.28 4.14
N THR A 70 -11.37 1.34 3.89
CA THR A 70 -10.01 1.35 4.42
C THR A 70 -9.25 2.51 3.80
N THR A 71 -8.53 3.25 4.64
CA THR A 71 -7.78 4.46 4.23
C THR A 71 -6.27 4.29 4.42
N HIS A 72 -5.89 3.48 5.40
CA HIS A 72 -4.52 3.29 5.83
C HIS A 72 -4.24 1.81 6.04
N LEU A 73 -3.05 1.36 5.64
CA LEU A 73 -2.49 0.06 5.99
C LEU A 73 -1.26 0.26 6.86
N ILE A 74 -1.30 -0.27 8.09
CA ILE A 74 -0.15 -0.27 8.99
C ILE A 74 0.63 -1.57 8.81
N VAL A 75 1.93 -1.47 8.55
CA VAL A 75 2.81 -2.62 8.32
C VAL A 75 3.90 -2.69 9.38
N GLY A 76 4.15 -3.89 9.87
CA GLY A 76 5.25 -4.18 10.80
C GLY A 76 6.51 -4.63 10.07
N ASN A 77 7.62 -3.96 10.39
CA ASN A 77 8.97 -4.40 10.10
C ASN A 77 9.92 -3.76 11.13
N GLU A 78 10.47 -4.56 12.05
CA GLU A 78 11.29 -4.05 13.14
C GLU A 78 12.71 -3.69 12.69
N GLU A 79 13.29 -4.49 11.80
CA GLU A 79 14.68 -4.32 11.34
C GLU A 79 14.82 -3.14 10.38
N LYS A 80 13.88 -3.00 9.44
CA LYS A 80 13.90 -1.97 8.40
C LYS A 80 12.54 -1.27 8.30
N PRO A 81 12.26 -0.28 9.17
CA PRO A 81 10.93 0.27 9.39
C PRO A 81 10.24 0.86 8.15
N LEU A 82 11.01 1.35 7.17
CA LEU A 82 10.49 1.94 5.94
C LEU A 82 10.42 0.94 4.78
N LEU A 83 10.73 -0.33 5.04
CA LEU A 83 10.54 -1.44 4.12
C LEU A 83 9.43 -2.34 4.61
N CYS A 84 8.68 -2.92 3.69
CA CYS A 84 7.70 -3.94 4.02
C CYS A 84 7.93 -5.27 3.29
N PRO A 85 7.52 -6.41 3.87
CA PRO A 85 7.33 -7.64 3.11
C PRO A 85 6.13 -7.51 2.18
N LEU A 86 6.14 -8.28 1.08
CA LEU A 86 5.00 -8.37 0.18
C LEU A 86 3.90 -9.24 0.80
N THR A 87 2.70 -8.66 0.96
CA THR A 87 1.52 -9.36 1.47
C THR A 87 0.31 -9.05 0.60
N ILE A 88 -0.72 -9.91 0.63
CA ILE A 88 -1.98 -9.65 -0.08
C ILE A 88 -2.58 -8.31 0.34
N LYS A 89 -2.60 -8.00 1.64
CA LYS A 89 -3.09 -6.71 2.15
C LYS A 89 -2.30 -5.53 1.61
N LEU A 90 -0.99 -5.68 1.42
CA LEU A 90 -0.16 -4.64 0.81
C LEU A 90 -0.56 -4.40 -0.64
N PHE A 91 -0.70 -5.45 -1.45
CA PHE A 91 -1.14 -5.30 -2.83
C PHE A 91 -2.56 -4.71 -2.93
N GLN A 92 -3.49 -5.14 -2.06
CA GLN A 92 -4.82 -4.53 -1.95
C GLN A 92 -4.73 -3.04 -1.61
N ALA A 93 -3.85 -2.65 -0.68
CA ALA A 93 -3.65 -1.25 -0.30
C ALA A 93 -3.03 -0.41 -1.43
N ILE A 94 -2.05 -0.96 -2.15
CA ILE A 94 -1.43 -0.30 -3.30
C ILE A 94 -2.47 -0.12 -4.41
N ALA A 95 -3.23 -1.16 -4.76
CA ALA A 95 -4.31 -1.05 -5.73
C ALA A 95 -5.29 0.04 -5.29
N ARG A 96 -5.67 0.08 -4.01
CA ARG A 96 -6.59 1.07 -3.44
C ARG A 96 -6.02 2.47 -3.21
N HIS A 97 -4.78 2.74 -3.62
CA HIS A 97 -4.13 4.04 -3.41
C HIS A 97 -4.16 4.49 -1.93
N LEU A 98 -4.02 3.53 -1.00
CA LEU A 98 -4.07 3.79 0.43
C LEU A 98 -2.75 4.37 0.94
N PHE A 99 -2.81 4.98 2.12
CA PHE A 99 -1.60 5.31 2.88
C PHE A 99 -1.00 4.02 3.46
N VAL A 100 0.20 3.66 3.03
CA VAL A 100 0.92 2.50 3.57
C VAL A 100 2.00 3.00 4.52
N LEU A 101 1.84 2.69 5.80
CA LEU A 101 2.62 3.28 6.88
C LEU A 101 3.35 2.21 7.68
N THR A 102 4.51 2.58 8.21
CA THR A 102 5.18 1.81 9.27
C THR A 102 4.43 1.93 10.59
N HIS A 103 4.50 0.87 11.43
CA HIS A 103 3.98 0.90 12.80
C HIS A 103 4.51 2.07 13.63
N ARG A 104 5.71 2.60 13.34
CA ARG A 104 6.27 3.76 14.07
C ARG A 104 5.37 4.99 14.10
N TRP A 105 4.50 5.16 13.10
CA TRP A 105 3.50 6.24 13.12
C TRP A 105 2.57 6.14 14.33
N ILE A 106 2.14 4.92 14.66
CA ILE A 106 1.29 4.61 15.82
C ILE A 106 2.03 4.94 17.11
N SER A 107 3.26 4.45 17.24
CA SER A 107 4.09 4.69 18.43
C SER A 107 4.33 6.19 18.66
N GLU A 108 4.60 6.96 17.61
CA GLU A 108 4.79 8.41 17.75
C GLU A 108 3.47 9.14 18.05
N CYS A 109 2.35 8.75 17.42
CA CYS A 109 1.03 9.29 17.79
C CYS A 109 0.70 9.06 19.28
N LEU A 110 0.99 7.85 19.79
CA LEU A 110 0.79 7.50 21.20
C LEU A 110 1.68 8.34 22.12
N LYS A 111 2.96 8.50 21.76
CA LYS A 111 3.92 9.31 22.52
C LYS A 111 3.51 10.79 22.59
N GLN A 112 3.02 11.34 21.48
CA GLN A 112 2.56 12.73 21.41
C GLN A 112 1.12 12.92 21.92
N ASN A 113 0.42 11.83 22.23
CA ASN A 113 -1.00 11.83 22.59
C ASN A 113 -1.86 12.61 21.56
N GLN A 114 -1.49 12.52 20.29
CA GLN A 114 -2.09 13.29 19.19
C GLN A 114 -2.01 12.52 17.88
N LEU A 115 -2.98 12.73 16.99
CA LEU A 115 -2.90 12.30 15.60
C LEU A 115 -1.95 13.23 14.81
N ILE A 116 -0.83 12.68 14.36
CA ILE A 116 0.23 13.43 13.66
C ILE A 116 0.23 13.12 12.16
N ASP A 117 0.83 14.01 11.37
CA ASP A 117 1.03 13.81 9.94
C ASP A 117 1.78 12.49 9.66
N ALA A 118 1.24 11.72 8.73
CA ALA A 118 1.71 10.36 8.46
C ALA A 118 2.79 10.30 7.37
N THR A 119 3.07 11.41 6.69
CA THR A 119 3.94 11.43 5.49
C THR A 119 5.34 10.93 5.76
N LEU A 120 5.90 11.28 6.92
CA LEU A 120 7.23 10.81 7.33
C LEU A 120 7.22 9.32 7.70
N PHE A 121 6.08 8.68 7.87
CA PHE A 121 6.02 7.25 8.23
C PHE A 121 5.60 6.38 7.05
N GLU A 122 5.54 6.95 5.86
CA GLU A 122 5.23 6.23 4.64
C GLU A 122 6.32 5.23 4.28
N ILE A 123 5.92 4.02 3.91
CA ILE A 123 6.82 2.99 3.40
C ILE A 123 7.44 3.46 2.08
N ARG A 124 8.76 3.35 1.95
CA ARG A 124 9.54 3.79 0.78
C ARG A 124 9.98 2.66 -0.13
N GLY A 125 9.94 1.44 0.37
CA GLY A 125 10.34 0.27 -0.39
C GLY A 125 9.78 -1.03 0.13
N ASP A 126 10.18 -2.12 -0.50
CA ASP A 126 9.88 -3.48 -0.06
C ASP A 126 11.13 -4.37 -0.11
N LEU A 127 11.08 -5.47 0.66
CA LEU A 127 12.23 -6.37 0.78
C LEU A 127 12.69 -6.95 -0.57
N PRO A 128 11.79 -7.31 -1.51
CA PRO A 128 12.21 -7.87 -2.79
C PRO A 128 12.79 -6.87 -3.80
N PHE A 129 12.27 -5.64 -3.86
CA PHE A 129 12.60 -4.68 -4.93
C PHE A 129 13.46 -3.50 -4.49
N GLY A 130 13.81 -3.42 -3.20
CA GLY A 130 14.77 -2.46 -2.67
C GLY A 130 14.12 -1.28 -1.96
N GLU A 131 14.95 -0.36 -1.48
CA GLU A 131 14.58 0.51 -0.36
C GLU A 131 13.94 1.85 -0.73
N TYR A 132 14.14 2.30 -1.98
CA TYR A 132 13.85 3.67 -2.40
C TYR A 132 13.19 3.71 -3.78
N HIS A 133 12.14 2.92 -3.97
CA HIS A 133 11.33 2.97 -5.21
C HIS A 133 10.02 3.75 -5.03
N ASP A 134 9.62 4.08 -3.79
CA ASP A 134 8.46 4.88 -3.42
C ASP A 134 7.13 4.41 -4.05
N GLY A 135 7.01 3.13 -4.41
CA GLY A 135 5.89 2.59 -5.19
C GLY A 135 4.53 2.81 -4.52
N MET A 136 4.49 2.68 -3.19
CA MET A 136 3.29 2.86 -2.37
C MET A 136 2.86 4.33 -2.37
N ARG A 137 3.84 5.23 -2.21
CA ARG A 137 3.62 6.69 -2.25
C ARG A 137 3.18 7.14 -3.64
N HIS A 138 3.84 6.66 -4.69
CA HIS A 138 3.46 6.91 -6.07
C HIS A 138 2.01 6.49 -6.32
N SER A 139 1.64 5.26 -5.94
CA SER A 139 0.26 4.82 -6.04
C SER A 139 -0.70 5.75 -5.31
N ARG A 140 -0.46 6.07 -4.03
CA ARG A 140 -1.36 6.93 -3.25
C ARG A 140 -1.57 8.31 -3.88
N LEU A 141 -0.53 8.89 -4.47
CA LEU A 141 -0.60 10.22 -5.08
C LEU A 141 -1.20 10.20 -6.49
N SER A 142 -1.12 9.08 -7.20
CA SER A 142 -1.62 8.92 -8.57
C SER A 142 -3.07 8.42 -8.64
N LYS A 143 -3.98 8.92 -7.78
CA LYS A 143 -5.38 8.43 -7.65
C LYS A 143 -6.23 8.50 -8.92
N HIS A 144 -5.80 9.29 -9.90
CA HIS A 144 -6.50 9.46 -11.17
C HIS A 144 -5.89 8.62 -12.31
N GLN A 145 -4.83 7.86 -12.01
CA GLN A 145 -4.12 7.04 -12.98
C GLN A 145 -4.16 5.59 -12.52
N ASN A 146 -5.12 4.84 -13.07
CA ASN A 146 -5.17 3.41 -12.86
C ASN A 146 -4.12 2.75 -13.76
N LEU A 147 -3.13 2.06 -13.15
CA LEU A 147 -1.98 1.50 -13.87
C LEU A 147 -2.38 0.60 -15.05
N PHE A 148 -3.46 -0.14 -14.89
CA PHE A 148 -3.94 -1.09 -15.89
C PHE A 148 -5.27 -0.68 -16.51
N GLN A 149 -5.55 0.62 -16.55
CA GLN A 149 -6.72 1.12 -17.25
C GLN A 149 -6.67 0.68 -18.72
N HIS A 150 -7.77 0.13 -19.21
CA HIS A 150 -7.89 -0.38 -20.59
C HIS A 150 -7.04 -1.62 -20.89
N CYS A 151 -6.45 -2.26 -19.88
CA CYS A 151 -5.82 -3.57 -20.03
C CYS A 151 -6.82 -4.69 -19.70
N GLN A 152 -6.68 -5.82 -20.40
CA GLN A 152 -7.38 -7.07 -20.09
C GLN A 152 -6.35 -8.11 -19.69
N PHE A 153 -6.64 -8.87 -18.62
CA PHE A 153 -5.72 -9.87 -18.09
C PHE A 153 -6.38 -11.24 -18.07
N PHE A 154 -5.57 -12.27 -18.33
CA PHE A 154 -5.92 -13.66 -18.08
C PHE A 154 -5.09 -14.14 -16.90
N ILE A 155 -5.76 -14.57 -15.82
CA ILE A 155 -5.09 -15.25 -14.71
C ILE A 155 -5.25 -16.74 -14.95
N LEU A 156 -4.17 -17.39 -15.34
CA LEU A 156 -4.13 -18.84 -15.51
C LEU A 156 -3.70 -19.45 -14.17
N CYS A 157 -4.57 -20.21 -13.51
CA CYS A 157 -4.11 -21.12 -12.46
C CYS A 157 -3.60 -22.40 -13.12
N ASP A 158 -2.29 -22.64 -13.04
CA ASP A 158 -1.71 -23.95 -13.31
C ASP A 158 -1.39 -24.65 -11.98
N GLY A 159 -1.98 -25.83 -11.77
CA GLY A 159 -1.67 -26.67 -10.61
C GLY A 159 -2.05 -26.12 -9.23
N CYS A 160 -3.23 -25.52 -9.06
CA CYS A 160 -3.79 -25.11 -7.75
C CYS A 160 -3.84 -26.31 -6.76
N GLN A 161 -2.74 -26.61 -6.09
CA GLN A 161 -2.71 -27.33 -4.81
C GLN A 161 -3.19 -26.32 -3.76
N GLU A 162 -4.04 -26.76 -2.83
CA GLU A 162 -4.92 -25.98 -1.94
C GLU A 162 -4.28 -24.91 -1.01
N LYS A 163 -3.04 -24.46 -1.25
CA LYS A 163 -2.25 -23.64 -0.31
C LYS A 163 -1.74 -22.29 -0.82
N MET A 164 -2.14 -21.79 -1.98
CA MET A 164 -1.86 -20.40 -2.38
C MET A 164 -3.14 -19.65 -2.73
N VAL A 165 -3.20 -18.39 -2.26
CA VAL A 165 -4.22 -17.34 -2.46
C VAL A 165 -5.50 -17.86 -3.12
N SER A 166 -6.56 -18.07 -2.33
CA SER A 166 -7.83 -18.52 -2.89
C SER A 166 -8.29 -17.57 -4.01
N LYS A 167 -8.99 -18.11 -5.01
CA LYS A 167 -9.54 -17.32 -6.13
C LYS A 167 -10.28 -16.06 -5.65
N ASN A 168 -11.03 -16.16 -4.54
CA ASN A 168 -11.70 -15.04 -3.90
C ASN A 168 -10.73 -13.93 -3.41
N GLU A 169 -9.54 -14.29 -2.94
CA GLU A 169 -8.52 -13.31 -2.52
C GLU A 169 -7.86 -12.63 -3.72
N SER A 170 -7.67 -13.33 -4.85
CA SER A 170 -7.20 -12.70 -6.10
C SER A 170 -8.22 -11.76 -6.74
N GLU A 171 -9.51 -12.06 -6.62
CA GLU A 171 -10.58 -11.14 -7.08
C GLU A 171 -10.66 -9.90 -6.17
N LYS A 172 -10.47 -10.05 -4.85
CA LYS A 172 -10.36 -8.91 -3.91
C LYS A 172 -9.13 -8.04 -4.13
N LEU A 173 -8.05 -8.60 -4.70
CA LEU A 173 -6.86 -7.86 -5.12
C LEU A 173 -7.12 -6.96 -6.33
N ILE A 174 -8.20 -7.20 -7.07
CA ILE A 174 -8.59 -6.47 -8.26
C ILE A 174 -9.96 -5.82 -7.98
N PRO A 175 -10.01 -4.72 -7.22
CA PRO A 175 -11.26 -4.00 -7.09
C PRO A 175 -11.71 -3.53 -8.47
N SER A 176 -12.95 -3.84 -8.83
CA SER A 176 -13.59 -3.38 -10.08
C SER A 176 -13.56 -1.86 -10.28
N SER A 177 -13.30 -1.11 -9.20
CA SER A 177 -13.15 0.35 -9.22
C SER A 177 -11.74 0.85 -9.60
N ILE A 178 -10.75 -0.04 -9.72
CA ILE A 178 -9.32 0.29 -9.82
C ILE A 178 -8.69 -0.34 -11.05
N LEU A 179 -9.21 -1.50 -11.45
CA LEU A 179 -8.99 -2.06 -12.78
C LEU A 179 -10.35 -2.07 -13.46
N ASN A 180 -10.48 -1.38 -14.59
CA ASN A 180 -11.50 -1.73 -15.59
C ASN A 180 -11.16 -3.10 -16.24
N ALA A 181 -10.60 -4.05 -15.48
CA ALA A 181 -10.33 -5.39 -15.93
C ALA A 181 -11.58 -6.23 -15.66
N VAL A 182 -12.10 -6.78 -16.75
CA VAL A 182 -13.19 -7.75 -16.69
C VAL A 182 -12.56 -9.10 -16.38
N LEU A 183 -12.88 -9.65 -15.21
CA LEU A 183 -12.52 -11.02 -14.83
C LEU A 183 -13.50 -11.97 -15.53
N PHE A 184 -12.99 -12.87 -16.37
CA PHE A 184 -13.78 -13.91 -17.02
C PHE A 184 -13.56 -15.25 -16.30
N ASP A 185 -14.64 -15.98 -16.08
CA ASP A 185 -14.62 -17.30 -15.45
C ASP A 185 -14.85 -18.44 -16.46
N ASP A 186 -14.46 -19.62 -16.01
CA ASP A 186 -14.69 -20.96 -16.51
C ASP A 186 -13.65 -21.56 -17.48
N TYR A 187 -13.12 -22.69 -16.99
CA TYR A 187 -12.25 -23.66 -17.64
C TYR A 187 -12.32 -23.60 -19.18
N LYS A 188 -11.25 -23.01 -19.76
CA LYS A 188 -11.10 -22.62 -21.17
C LYS A 188 -12.05 -21.52 -21.64
N VAL A 189 -11.63 -20.28 -21.44
CA VAL A 189 -12.13 -19.12 -22.19
C VAL A 189 -11.25 -18.88 -23.42
N VAL A 190 -11.81 -19.06 -24.62
CA VAL A 190 -11.24 -18.55 -25.88
C VAL A 190 -11.99 -17.27 -26.22
N VAL A 191 -11.30 -16.13 -26.20
CA VAL A 191 -11.84 -14.86 -26.72
C VAL A 191 -10.93 -14.36 -27.82
N LYS A 192 -11.51 -14.18 -29.01
CA LYS A 192 -10.83 -13.65 -30.19
C LYS A 192 -10.75 -12.13 -30.11
N PHE A 193 -9.58 -11.62 -30.46
CA PHE A 193 -9.35 -10.20 -30.73
C PHE A 193 -10.01 -9.81 -32.06
N SER A 194 -10.78 -8.73 -32.10
CA SER A 194 -10.74 -7.87 -33.28
C SER A 194 -9.88 -6.66 -32.92
N GLN A 195 -8.68 -6.63 -33.50
CA GLN A 195 -7.92 -5.40 -33.64
C GLN A 195 -8.82 -4.33 -34.27
N ASP A 196 -8.74 -3.11 -33.75
CA ASP A 196 -8.47 -1.92 -34.54
C ASP A 196 -8.32 -0.73 -33.59
N CYS A 197 -7.11 -0.54 -33.06
CA CYS A 197 -6.69 0.74 -32.49
C CYS A 197 -5.24 0.95 -32.94
N HIS A 198 -5.09 1.67 -34.05
CA HIS A 198 -3.82 2.27 -34.48
C HIS A 198 -3.42 3.35 -33.47
N PHE A 199 -2.14 3.37 -33.09
CA PHE A 199 -1.52 4.51 -32.43
C PHE A 199 -0.93 5.42 -33.50
N ASP A 200 -1.41 6.67 -33.57
CA ASP A 200 -0.69 7.81 -34.14
C ASP A 200 0.25 8.41 -33.09
#